data_AF-A0AAD5S134-F1
#
_entry.id   AF-A0AAD5S134-F1
#
_cell.length_a   1.000
_cell.length_b   1.000
_cell.length_c   1.000
_cell.angle_alpha   90.00
_cell.angle_beta   90.00
_cell.angle_gamma   90.00
#
_symmetry.space_group_name_H-M   'P 1'
#
loop_
_entity.id
_entity.type
_entity.pdbx_description
1 polymer ?
#
loop_
_entity_poly.entity_id
_entity_poly.type
_entity_poly.pdbx_seq_one_letter_code
_entity_poly.pdbx_strand_id
1 'polypeptide(L)'
;MDTTPADNNTPTSGQQEKLTAPFRKLEYIWDGGLKQLLQCPTISAKDKKELRKLKRFKIGPNCYEIQYNYGQNSDGRGRLYGWGLQCMRARTLPLRQYLCGRQYHDIDQVNSTPMLYLHLLKKNNLVCPELENYVQNRQECLDRWSLDKRGFLILLNKATIAPTAPEVHAIHDVLYKKLMPILRPQYPDIANKVLHSKDPNVLANRSG
;
A
#
# COMPACT_ATOMS: atom_id res chain seq x y z
N MET A 1 50.86 -18.93 -19.72
CA MET A 1 50.29 -17.62 -20.07
C MET A 1 48.92 -17.90 -20.62
N ASP A 2 47.89 -17.73 -19.79
CA ASP A 2 46.50 -17.84 -20.22
C ASP A 2 45.71 -16.86 -19.35
N THR A 3 45.35 -15.73 -19.95
CA THR A 3 44.68 -14.61 -19.30
C THR A 3 43.20 -14.69 -19.62
N THR A 4 42.41 -15.19 -18.67
CA THR A 4 40.95 -15.09 -18.70
C THR A 4 40.54 -13.62 -18.58
N PRO A 5 39.67 -13.08 -19.45
CA PRO A 5 39.14 -11.74 -19.27
C PRO A 5 38.11 -11.73 -18.15
N ALA A 6 38.25 -10.76 -17.24
CA ALA A 6 37.30 -10.49 -16.18
C ALA A 6 36.00 -9.92 -16.74
N ASP A 7 34.88 -10.60 -16.46
CA ASP A 7 33.52 -10.12 -16.72
C ASP A 7 33.17 -8.96 -15.77
N ASN A 8 33.56 -7.75 -16.16
CA ASN A 8 33.09 -6.51 -15.55
C ASN A 8 31.75 -6.10 -16.17
N ASN A 9 30.68 -6.80 -15.79
CA ASN A 9 29.31 -6.36 -16.06
C ASN A 9 28.61 -5.99 -14.74
N THR A 10 29.08 -4.91 -14.13
CA THR A 10 28.28 -4.15 -13.17
C THR A 10 27.14 -3.49 -13.96
N PRO A 11 25.85 -3.76 -13.70
CA PRO A 11 24.78 -3.08 -14.39
C PRO A 11 24.88 -1.59 -14.05
N THR A 12 25.16 -0.78 -15.06
CA THR A 12 25.10 0.67 -14.96
C THR A 12 23.74 1.04 -14.39
N SER A 13 23.74 1.80 -13.30
CA SER A 13 22.54 2.24 -12.59
C SER A 13 21.54 2.79 -13.59
N GLY A 14 20.53 1.98 -13.91
CA GLY A 14 19.37 2.42 -14.67
C GLY A 14 18.83 3.65 -13.97
N GLN A 15 18.87 4.79 -14.66
CA GLN A 15 18.17 5.99 -14.24
C GLN A 15 16.69 5.61 -14.18
N GLN A 16 16.21 5.20 -13.01
CA GLN A 16 14.79 5.16 -12.74
C GLN A 16 14.30 6.59 -12.89
N GLU A 17 13.53 6.86 -13.95
CA GLU A 17 12.73 8.06 -14.05
C GLU A 17 11.99 8.24 -12.73
N LYS A 18 12.42 9.24 -11.97
CA LYS A 18 11.82 9.55 -10.69
C LYS A 18 10.47 10.18 -11.02
N LEU A 19 9.41 9.39 -11.00
CA LEU A 19 8.04 9.90 -11.13
C LEU A 19 7.82 10.96 -10.04
N THR A 20 7.88 12.23 -10.43
CA THR A 20 7.64 13.36 -9.54
C THR A 20 6.14 13.58 -9.46
N ALA A 21 5.59 13.58 -8.25
CA ALA A 21 4.23 14.06 -8.04
C ALA A 21 4.21 15.60 -8.12
N PRO A 22 3.11 16.21 -8.58
CA PRO A 22 1.86 15.57 -8.97
C PRO A 22 1.99 14.78 -10.27
N PHE A 23 1.56 13.51 -10.25
CA PHE A 23 1.44 12.73 -11.48
C PHE A 23 -0.03 12.64 -11.86
N ARG A 24 -0.31 12.72 -13.16
CA ARG A 24 -1.67 12.65 -13.70
C ARG A 24 -1.88 11.31 -14.38
N LYS A 25 -3.07 10.76 -14.21
CA LYS A 25 -3.47 9.51 -14.84
C LYS A 25 -4.83 9.68 -15.49
N LEU A 26 -4.95 9.17 -16.70
CA LEU A 26 -6.25 9.02 -17.35
C LEU A 26 -6.94 7.75 -16.85
N GLU A 27 -8.16 7.91 -16.37
CA GLU A 27 -9.10 6.84 -16.06
C GLU A 27 -10.22 6.86 -17.11
N TYR A 28 -10.54 5.68 -17.63
CA TYR A 28 -11.61 5.46 -18.60
C TYR A 28 -12.81 4.88 -17.86
N ILE A 29 -13.93 5.59 -17.92
CA ILE A 29 -15.14 5.24 -17.17
C ILE A 29 -16.29 5.28 -18.17
N TRP A 30 -17.09 4.21 -18.23
CA TRP A 30 -18.22 4.14 -19.14
C TRP A 30 -19.32 5.14 -18.71
N ASP A 31 -19.45 6.23 -19.47
CA ASP A 31 -20.39 7.32 -19.24
C ASP A 31 -21.85 6.84 -19.23
N GLY A 32 -22.19 5.91 -20.12
CA GLY A 32 -23.52 5.31 -20.19
C GLY A 32 -23.86 4.56 -18.91
N GLY A 33 -22.92 3.74 -18.43
CA GLY A 33 -23.06 3.02 -17.17
C GLY A 33 -23.17 3.96 -15.97
N LEU A 34 -22.40 5.05 -15.95
CA LEU A 34 -22.50 6.06 -14.89
C LEU A 34 -23.90 6.72 -14.86
N LYS A 35 -24.46 7.07 -16.01
CA LYS A 35 -25.83 7.62 -16.09
C LYS A 35 -26.87 6.63 -15.57
N GLN A 36 -26.76 5.36 -15.98
CA GLN A 36 -27.66 4.29 -15.52
C GLN A 36 -27.57 4.09 -14.00
N LEU A 37 -26.37 4.03 -13.42
CA LEU A 37 -26.20 3.89 -11.97
C LEU A 37 -26.78 5.07 -11.19
N LEU A 38 -26.67 6.30 -11.71
CA LEU A 38 -27.24 7.49 -11.07
C LEU A 38 -28.77 7.50 -11.08
N GLN A 39 -29.38 6.90 -12.10
CA GLN A 39 -30.84 6.77 -12.24
C GLN A 39 -31.39 5.51 -11.53
N CYS A 40 -30.54 4.51 -11.28
CA CYS A 40 -30.94 3.24 -10.69
C CYS A 40 -31.55 3.42 -9.29
N PRO A 41 -32.80 2.99 -9.03
CA PRO A 41 -33.48 3.23 -7.75
C PRO A 41 -32.86 2.47 -6.58
N THR A 42 -32.21 1.33 -6.83
CA THR A 42 -31.62 0.47 -5.79
C THR A 42 -30.27 0.99 -5.27
N ILE A 43 -29.62 1.90 -5.99
CA ILE A 43 -28.36 2.50 -5.53
C ILE A 43 -28.65 3.56 -4.47
N SER A 44 -27.97 3.45 -3.33
CA SER A 44 -28.14 4.35 -2.19
C SER A 44 -27.86 5.82 -2.57
N ALA A 45 -28.56 6.76 -1.94
CA ALA A 45 -28.31 8.19 -2.13
C ALA A 45 -26.85 8.58 -1.84
N LYS A 46 -26.22 7.92 -0.85
CA LYS A 46 -24.82 8.09 -0.49
C LYS A 46 -23.88 7.69 -1.63
N ASP A 47 -24.09 6.51 -2.23
CA ASP A 47 -23.23 6.04 -3.31
C ASP A 47 -23.48 6.84 -4.60
N LYS A 48 -24.72 7.28 -4.87
CA LYS A 48 -25.01 8.26 -5.94
C LYS A 48 -24.27 9.57 -5.73
N LYS A 49 -24.18 10.07 -4.49
CA LYS A 49 -23.40 11.28 -4.15
C LYS A 49 -21.92 11.08 -4.46
N GLU A 50 -21.34 9.92 -4.14
CA GLU A 50 -19.95 9.60 -4.48
C GLU A 50 -19.74 9.49 -5.99
N LEU A 51 -20.62 8.79 -6.72
CA LEU A 51 -20.58 8.67 -8.18
C LEU A 51 -20.63 10.04 -8.88
N ARG A 52 -21.45 10.97 -8.40
CA ARG A 52 -21.51 12.33 -8.95
C ARG A 52 -20.18 13.08 -8.85
N LYS A 53 -19.35 12.80 -7.84
CA LYS A 53 -18.04 13.44 -7.69
C LYS A 53 -17.09 13.09 -8.83
N LEU A 54 -17.26 11.95 -9.50
CA LEU A 54 -16.40 11.57 -10.64
C LEU A 54 -16.47 12.61 -11.77
N LYS A 55 -17.60 13.28 -11.96
CA LYS A 55 -17.79 14.30 -13.01
C LYS A 55 -16.78 15.44 -12.95
N ARG A 56 -16.22 15.75 -11.78
CA ARG A 56 -15.22 16.83 -11.61
C ARG A 56 -13.89 16.56 -12.31
N PHE A 57 -13.64 15.33 -12.71
CA PHE A 57 -12.40 14.92 -13.39
C PHE A 57 -12.61 14.68 -14.87
N LYS A 58 -13.84 14.79 -15.37
CA LYS A 58 -14.15 14.47 -16.75
C LYS A 58 -13.50 15.48 -17.68
N ILE A 59 -12.66 15.00 -18.59
CA ILE A 59 -12.01 15.82 -19.62
C ILE A 59 -12.51 15.49 -21.03
N GLY A 60 -13.23 14.38 -21.21
CA GLY A 60 -13.79 13.98 -22.50
C GLY A 60 -14.76 12.80 -22.37
N PRO A 61 -15.31 12.31 -23.51
CA PRO A 61 -16.15 11.11 -23.53
C PRO A 61 -15.42 9.92 -22.92
N ASN A 62 -16.03 9.30 -21.90
CA ASN A 62 -15.47 8.21 -21.12
C ASN A 62 -14.07 8.48 -20.53
N CYS A 63 -13.57 9.72 -20.48
CA CYS A 63 -12.18 10.03 -20.13
C CYS A 63 -12.10 11.02 -18.96
N TYR A 64 -11.36 10.63 -17.92
CA TYR A 64 -11.28 11.32 -16.65
C TYR A 64 -9.81 11.49 -16.24
N GLU A 65 -9.38 12.71 -15.92
CA GLU A 65 -8.02 13.00 -15.49
C GLU A 65 -7.94 13.05 -13.96
N ILE A 66 -7.21 12.11 -13.36
CA ILE A 66 -6.99 12.03 -11.92
C ILE A 66 -5.59 12.53 -11.60
N GLN A 67 -5.51 13.54 -10.75
CA GLN A 67 -4.25 13.97 -10.16
C GLN A 67 -3.98 13.19 -8.87
N TYR A 68 -2.78 12.66 -8.78
CA TYR A 68 -2.26 11.99 -7.59
C TYR A 68 -1.17 12.83 -6.96
N ASN A 69 -1.23 12.92 -5.65
CA ASN A 69 -0.26 13.62 -4.83
C ASN A 69 0.26 12.67 -3.74
N TYR A 70 1.46 12.93 -3.23
CA TYR A 70 1.87 12.27 -2.01
C TYR A 70 1.06 12.81 -0.82
N GLY A 71 1.00 12.03 0.26
CA GLY A 71 0.32 12.46 1.49
C GLY A 71 0.90 13.76 2.05
N GLN A 72 0.10 14.52 2.81
CA GLN A 72 0.62 15.70 3.50
C GLN A 72 1.83 15.31 4.37
N ASN A 73 2.89 16.11 4.36
CA ASN A 73 4.14 15.88 5.11
C ASN A 73 4.99 14.66 4.70
N SER A 74 4.80 14.14 3.48
CA SER A 74 5.56 12.99 2.98
C SER A 74 6.75 13.35 2.10
N ASP A 75 6.98 14.65 1.85
CA ASP A 75 8.12 15.21 1.12
C ASP A 75 8.46 14.47 -0.19
N GLY A 76 7.44 14.19 -1.00
CA GLY A 76 7.65 13.55 -2.30
C GLY A 76 7.91 12.04 -2.22
N ARG A 77 7.54 11.37 -1.12
CA ARG A 77 7.81 9.94 -0.89
C ARG A 77 6.59 9.21 -0.32
N GLY A 78 6.62 7.88 -0.34
CA GLY A 78 5.59 7.05 0.29
C GLY A 78 4.34 6.87 -0.56
N ARG A 79 3.17 6.80 0.09
CA ARG A 79 1.92 6.47 -0.60
C ARG A 79 1.40 7.65 -1.42
N LEU A 80 0.91 7.32 -2.61
CA LEU A 80 0.21 8.24 -3.51
C LEU A 80 -1.29 8.21 -3.21
N TYR A 81 -1.90 9.39 -3.23
CA TYR A 81 -3.33 9.60 -3.02
C TYR A 81 -3.86 10.41 -4.20
N GLY A 82 -4.77 9.80 -4.94
CA GLY A 82 -5.64 10.52 -5.89
C GLY A 82 -7.08 10.38 -5.42
N TRP A 83 -8.01 11.12 -6.03
CA TRP A 83 -9.43 10.79 -5.89
C TRP A 83 -10.00 10.48 -7.26
N GLY A 84 -10.09 9.19 -7.57
CA GLY A 84 -10.68 8.70 -8.82
C GLY A 84 -11.56 7.49 -8.55
N LEU A 85 -11.73 6.64 -9.56
CA LEU A 85 -12.48 5.39 -9.48
C LEU A 85 -11.91 4.45 -8.41
N GLN A 86 -10.58 4.43 -8.23
CA GLN A 86 -9.91 3.64 -7.20
C GLN A 86 -10.34 3.98 -5.75
N CYS A 87 -10.82 5.21 -5.51
CA CYS A 87 -11.20 5.70 -4.19
C CYS A 87 -12.66 5.45 -3.86
N MET A 88 -13.42 4.94 -4.83
CA MET A 88 -14.73 4.39 -4.54
C MET A 88 -14.57 3.23 -3.55
N ARG A 89 -15.40 3.22 -2.51
CA ARG A 89 -15.26 2.31 -1.36
C ARG A 89 -15.30 0.84 -1.80
N ALA A 90 -14.66 -0.06 -1.05
CA ALA A 90 -14.63 -1.49 -1.36
C ALA A 90 -16.02 -2.12 -1.60
N ARG A 91 -17.05 -1.70 -0.86
CA ARG A 91 -18.46 -2.14 -1.08
C ARG A 91 -19.03 -1.78 -2.46
N THR A 92 -18.39 -0.87 -3.17
CA THR A 92 -18.76 -0.44 -4.52
C THR A 92 -17.92 -1.14 -5.59
N LEU A 93 -17.17 -2.20 -5.23
CA LEU A 93 -16.43 -3.03 -6.18
C LEU A 93 -17.31 -3.47 -7.37
N PRO A 94 -18.57 -3.92 -7.19
CA PRO A 94 -19.43 -4.23 -8.33
C PRO A 94 -19.72 -3.02 -9.22
N LEU A 95 -19.84 -1.82 -8.64
CA LEU A 95 -20.06 -0.58 -9.40
C LEU A 95 -18.81 -0.20 -10.17
N ARG A 96 -17.62 -0.36 -9.57
CA ARG A 96 -16.34 -0.13 -10.26
C ARG A 96 -16.19 -1.07 -11.44
N GLN A 97 -16.40 -2.37 -11.23
CA GLN A 97 -16.38 -3.38 -12.30
C GLN A 97 -17.42 -3.09 -13.39
N TYR A 98 -18.61 -2.64 -13.02
CA TYR A 98 -19.62 -2.23 -14.00
C TYR A 98 -19.17 -1.05 -14.87
N LEU A 99 -18.52 -0.06 -14.24
CA LEU A 99 -18.10 1.17 -14.90
C LEU A 99 -16.85 1.01 -15.77
N CYS A 100 -15.91 0.13 -15.39
CA CYS A 100 -14.59 0.06 -16.02
C CYS A 100 -14.08 -1.37 -16.28
N GLY A 101 -14.79 -2.40 -15.84
CA GLY A 101 -14.31 -3.80 -15.87
C GLY A 101 -14.11 -4.38 -17.28
N ARG A 102 -14.59 -3.69 -18.32
CA ARG A 102 -14.32 -4.05 -19.73
C ARG A 102 -12.98 -3.54 -20.25
N GLN A 103 -12.40 -2.54 -19.59
CA GLN A 103 -11.19 -1.84 -20.04
C GLN A 103 -10.00 -2.04 -19.10
N TYR A 104 -10.25 -2.51 -17.87
CA TYR A 104 -9.25 -2.59 -16.83
C TYR A 104 -9.10 -3.99 -16.26
N HIS A 105 -7.86 -4.38 -16.04
CA HIS A 105 -7.49 -5.49 -15.17
C HIS A 105 -7.06 -4.91 -13.81
N ASP A 106 -7.69 -5.40 -12.74
CA ASP A 106 -7.36 -5.02 -11.37
C ASP A 106 -6.26 -5.96 -10.85
N ILE A 107 -5.04 -5.44 -10.71
CA ILE A 107 -3.88 -6.20 -10.25
C ILE A 107 -3.55 -5.73 -8.84
N ASP A 108 -3.71 -6.62 -7.85
CA ASP A 108 -3.36 -6.35 -6.46
C ASP A 108 -2.17 -7.20 -6.03
N GLN A 109 -1.32 -6.65 -5.17
CA GLN A 109 -0.19 -7.36 -4.62
C GLN A 109 -0.62 -8.13 -3.36
N VAL A 110 -0.39 -9.44 -3.38
CA VAL A 110 -0.64 -10.28 -2.21
C VAL A 110 0.50 -10.11 -1.21
N ASN A 111 0.15 -9.85 0.06
CA ASN A 111 1.09 -9.80 1.19
C ASN A 111 2.26 -8.78 1.05
N SER A 112 2.07 -7.64 0.37
CA SER A 112 3.16 -6.68 0.12
C SER A 112 3.99 -6.33 1.36
N THR A 113 3.34 -5.93 2.46
CA THR A 113 4.07 -5.50 3.68
C THR A 113 4.77 -6.67 4.39
N PRO A 114 4.10 -7.81 4.70
CA PRO A 114 4.77 -8.99 5.26
C PRO A 114 5.94 -9.51 4.41
N MET A 115 5.78 -9.55 3.07
CA MET A 115 6.83 -9.96 2.14
C MET A 115 8.03 -9.01 2.18
N LEU A 116 7.79 -7.71 2.23
CA LEU A 116 8.85 -6.71 2.33
C LEU A 116 9.65 -6.91 3.63
N TYR A 117 8.98 -7.09 4.76
CA TYR A 117 9.67 -7.36 6.03
C TYR A 117 10.45 -8.67 5.98
N LEU A 118 9.87 -9.74 5.44
CA LEU A 118 10.56 -11.01 5.31
C LEU A 118 11.82 -10.90 4.44
N HIS A 119 11.75 -10.17 3.33
CA HIS A 119 12.91 -9.88 2.49
C HIS A 119 13.99 -9.11 3.26
N LEU A 120 13.61 -8.06 4.01
CA LEU A 120 14.54 -7.28 4.82
C LEU A 120 15.18 -8.12 5.93
N LEU A 121 14.44 -9.03 6.56
CA LEU A 121 15.00 -9.95 7.54
C LEU A 121 16.05 -10.87 6.90
N LYS A 122 15.74 -11.50 5.77
CA LYS A 122 16.67 -12.37 5.03
C LYS A 122 17.93 -11.63 4.61
N LYS A 123 17.78 -10.42 4.10
CA LYS A 123 18.92 -9.56 3.70
C LYS A 123 19.85 -9.21 4.87
N ASN A 124 19.33 -9.19 6.10
CA ASN A 124 20.10 -8.91 7.32
C ASN A 124 20.40 -10.18 8.14
N ASN A 125 20.28 -11.38 7.55
CA ASN A 125 20.52 -12.67 8.20
C ASN A 125 19.70 -12.88 9.49
N LEU A 126 18.49 -12.33 9.54
CA LEU A 126 17.54 -12.51 10.63
C LEU A 126 16.48 -13.55 10.23
N VAL A 127 16.15 -14.45 11.15
CA VAL A 127 15.15 -15.49 10.96
C VAL A 127 13.90 -15.16 11.76
N CYS A 128 12.72 -15.31 11.14
CA CYS A 128 11.43 -15.17 11.80
C CYS A 128 10.47 -16.23 11.23
N PRO A 129 10.45 -17.45 11.82
CA PRO A 129 9.64 -18.56 11.31
C PRO A 129 8.15 -18.21 11.28
N GLU A 130 7.67 -17.46 12.27
CA GLU A 130 6.26 -17.06 12.34
C GLU A 130 5.84 -16.12 11.21
N LEU A 131 6.73 -15.21 10.77
CA LEU A 131 6.44 -14.36 9.62
C LEU A 131 6.49 -15.14 8.29
N GLU A 132 7.41 -16.11 8.18
CA GLU A 132 7.46 -17.02 7.03
C GLU A 132 6.18 -17.86 6.94
N ASN A 133 5.77 -18.43 8.06
CA ASN A 133 4.53 -19.20 8.17
C ASN A 133 3.32 -18.34 7.82
N TYR A 134 3.24 -17.10 8.31
CA TYR A 134 2.16 -16.18 7.92
C TYR A 134 2.13 -15.91 6.41
N VAL A 135 3.28 -15.72 5.78
CA VAL A 135 3.37 -15.45 4.33
C VAL A 135 2.84 -16.64 3.53
N GLN A 136 3.16 -17.87 3.95
CA GLN A 136 2.76 -19.11 3.27
C GLN A 136 1.30 -19.49 3.58
N ASN A 137 0.91 -19.40 4.84
CA ASN A 137 -0.34 -19.94 5.40
C ASN A 137 -1.18 -18.84 6.06
N ARG A 138 -1.37 -17.72 5.35
CA ARG A 138 -1.97 -16.49 5.91
C ARG A 138 -3.31 -16.73 6.59
N GLN A 139 -4.23 -17.41 5.92
CA GLN A 139 -5.60 -17.53 6.43
C GLN A 139 -5.63 -18.37 7.70
N GLU A 140 -4.93 -19.50 7.71
CA GLU A 140 -4.79 -20.37 8.89
C GLU A 140 -4.17 -19.64 10.08
N CYS A 141 -3.12 -18.83 9.84
CA CYS A 141 -2.52 -18.01 10.87
C CYS A 141 -3.51 -16.98 11.43
N LEU A 142 -4.20 -16.24 10.55
CA LEU A 142 -5.19 -15.24 10.94
C LEU A 142 -6.34 -15.83 11.77
N ASP A 143 -6.86 -16.98 11.34
CA ASP A 143 -7.95 -17.69 12.04
C ASP A 143 -7.48 -18.14 13.42
N ARG A 144 -6.29 -18.77 13.51
CA ARG A 144 -5.69 -19.21 14.78
C ARG A 144 -5.43 -18.05 15.75
N TRP A 145 -5.00 -16.90 15.23
CA TRP A 145 -4.71 -15.73 16.05
C TRP A 145 -5.94 -14.88 16.36
N SER A 146 -7.12 -15.26 15.84
CA SER A 146 -8.35 -14.49 15.96
C SER A 146 -8.20 -13.05 15.45
N LEU A 147 -7.50 -12.88 14.33
CA LEU A 147 -7.24 -11.59 13.69
C LEU A 147 -7.77 -11.58 12.26
N ASP A 148 -8.24 -10.42 11.80
CA ASP A 148 -8.41 -10.18 10.37
C ASP A 148 -7.12 -9.60 9.77
N LYS A 149 -7.04 -9.58 8.42
CA LYS A 149 -5.89 -9.01 7.69
C LYS A 149 -5.58 -7.58 8.17
N ARG A 150 -6.62 -6.79 8.44
CA ARG A 150 -6.46 -5.40 8.86
C ARG A 150 -5.83 -5.32 10.25
N GLY A 151 -6.31 -6.09 11.21
CA GLY A 151 -5.83 -6.18 12.57
C GLY A 151 -4.37 -6.60 12.60
N PHE A 152 -4.00 -7.66 11.88
CA PHE A 152 -2.60 -8.08 11.78
C PHE A 152 -1.70 -6.97 11.19
N LEU A 153 -2.11 -6.33 10.09
CA LEU A 153 -1.32 -5.24 9.50
C LEU A 153 -1.18 -4.03 10.43
N ILE A 154 -2.19 -3.73 11.25
CA ILE A 154 -2.07 -2.68 12.28
C ILE A 154 -0.99 -3.05 13.29
N LEU A 155 -1.03 -4.27 13.83
CA LEU A 155 -0.05 -4.75 14.81
C LEU A 155 1.37 -4.78 14.23
N LEU A 156 1.51 -5.23 12.98
CA LEU A 156 2.79 -5.32 12.28
C LEU A 156 3.48 -3.95 12.09
N ASN A 157 2.71 -2.87 11.98
CA ASN A 157 3.24 -1.52 11.72
C ASN A 157 3.26 -0.62 12.97
N LYS A 158 2.84 -1.12 14.15
CA LYS A 158 2.89 -0.37 15.40
C LYS A 158 4.17 -0.65 16.17
N ALA A 159 4.76 0.40 16.76
CA ALA A 159 5.98 0.29 17.55
C ALA A 159 5.81 -0.58 18.81
N THR A 160 4.59 -0.65 19.32
CA THR A 160 4.18 -1.40 20.50
C THR A 160 2.82 -2.03 20.21
N ILE A 161 2.58 -3.22 20.77
CA ILE A 161 1.36 -3.97 20.55
C ILE A 161 0.74 -4.40 21.87
N ALA A 162 -0.60 -4.39 21.89
CA ALA A 162 -1.38 -4.93 23.00
C ALA A 162 -1.20 -6.46 23.11
N PRO A 163 -1.59 -7.09 24.24
CA PRO A 163 -1.64 -8.54 24.35
C PRO A 163 -2.42 -9.17 23.18
N THR A 164 -1.82 -10.19 22.56
CA THR A 164 -2.32 -10.89 21.37
C THR A 164 -1.64 -12.25 21.29
N ALA A 165 -1.84 -13.00 20.21
CA ALA A 165 -1.22 -14.30 19.99
C ALA A 165 0.32 -14.23 20.15
N PRO A 166 0.94 -15.23 20.82
CA PRO A 166 2.38 -15.23 21.09
C PRO A 166 3.22 -15.21 19.81
N GLU A 167 2.74 -15.80 18.72
CA GLU A 167 3.41 -15.76 17.41
C GLU A 167 3.47 -14.34 16.84
N VAL A 168 2.44 -13.53 17.06
CA VAL A 168 2.42 -12.13 16.64
C VAL A 168 3.42 -11.31 17.47
N HIS A 169 3.57 -11.61 18.77
CA HIS A 169 4.64 -11.04 19.60
C HIS A 169 6.02 -11.46 19.14
N ALA A 170 6.21 -12.74 18.76
CA ALA A 170 7.48 -13.22 18.22
C ALA A 170 7.86 -12.50 16.92
N ILE A 171 6.89 -12.28 16.01
CA ILE A 171 7.09 -11.47 14.81
C ILE A 171 7.50 -10.05 15.19
N HIS A 172 6.73 -9.40 16.08
CA HIS A 172 6.96 -8.03 16.49
C HIS A 172 8.35 -7.84 17.12
N ASP A 173 8.75 -8.74 18.00
CA ASP A 173 10.06 -8.74 18.66
C ASP A 173 11.21 -8.79 17.65
N VAL A 174 11.13 -9.66 16.64
CA VAL A 174 12.17 -9.72 15.61
C VAL A 174 12.18 -8.43 14.78
N LEU A 175 11.02 -7.89 14.41
CA LEU A 175 10.96 -6.67 13.60
C LEU A 175 11.47 -5.45 14.37
N TYR A 176 10.97 -5.20 15.59
CA TYR A 176 11.23 -3.96 16.31
C TYR A 176 12.45 -4.01 17.23
N LYS A 177 12.78 -5.17 17.81
CA LYS A 177 13.96 -5.31 18.68
C LYS A 177 15.22 -5.73 17.93
N LYS A 178 15.11 -6.38 16.76
CA LYS A 178 16.28 -6.84 15.99
C LYS A 178 16.45 -6.10 14.66
N LEU A 179 15.42 -6.03 13.81
CA LEU A 179 15.55 -5.43 12.48
C LEU A 179 15.58 -3.89 12.53
N MET A 180 14.69 -3.23 13.28
CA MET A 180 14.63 -1.77 13.33
C MET A 180 15.94 -1.10 13.81
N PRO A 181 16.67 -1.61 14.82
CA PRO A 181 17.98 -1.08 15.20
C PRO A 181 19.01 -1.07 14.07
N ILE A 182 18.90 -2.00 13.12
CA ILE A 182 19.78 -2.08 11.94
C ILE A 182 19.32 -1.07 10.87
N LEU A 183 18.02 -1.00 10.60
CA LEU A 183 17.49 -0.17 9.50
C LEU A 183 17.50 1.33 9.82
N ARG A 184 17.26 1.73 11.07
CA ARG A 184 17.16 3.16 11.43
C ARG A 184 18.44 3.95 11.13
N PRO A 185 19.65 3.46 11.48
CA PRO A 185 20.89 4.15 11.11
C PRO A 185 21.19 4.11 9.61
N GLN A 186 20.77 3.06 8.90
CA GLN A 186 20.97 2.94 7.44
C GLN A 186 20.10 3.90 6.65
N TYR A 187 18.91 4.25 7.17
CA TYR A 187 17.92 5.09 6.49
C TYR A 187 17.43 6.23 7.40
N PRO A 188 18.33 7.14 7.83
CA PRO A 188 18.02 8.17 8.83
C PRO A 188 17.01 9.20 8.31
N ASP A 189 16.98 9.46 7.00
CA ASP A 189 16.04 10.37 6.36
C ASP A 189 14.59 9.84 6.35
N ILE A 190 14.41 8.52 6.42
CA ILE A 190 13.12 7.86 6.60
C ILE A 190 12.79 7.77 8.10
N ALA A 191 13.75 7.33 8.92
CA ALA A 191 13.56 7.15 10.36
C ALA A 191 13.25 8.46 11.11
N ASN A 192 13.95 9.55 10.78
CA ASN A 192 13.81 10.84 11.47
C ASN A 192 12.52 11.59 11.11
N LYS A 193 11.96 11.38 9.91
CA LYS A 193 10.65 11.95 9.55
C LYS A 193 9.52 11.35 10.38
N VAL A 194 9.62 10.06 10.70
CA VAL A 194 8.72 9.40 11.66
C VAL A 194 8.86 9.99 13.07
N LEU A 195 10.04 10.52 13.43
CA LEU A 195 10.35 11.13 14.74
C LEU A 195 10.07 12.65 14.86
N HIS A 196 9.88 13.38 13.76
CA HIS A 196 9.54 14.83 13.79
C HIS A 196 8.19 15.21 13.16
N SER A 197 7.42 14.24 12.62
CA SER A 197 6.05 14.48 12.17
C SER A 197 5.18 15.09 13.28
N LYS A 198 4.48 16.19 12.96
CA LYS A 198 3.47 16.86 13.80
C LYS A 198 2.04 16.34 13.53
N ASP A 199 1.88 15.33 12.67
CA ASP A 199 0.58 14.73 12.35
C ASP A 199 0.07 13.94 13.58
N PRO A 200 -1.11 14.28 14.14
CA PRO A 200 -1.69 13.59 15.29
C PRO A 200 -1.83 12.07 15.09
N ASN A 201 -2.03 11.59 13.86
CA ASN A 201 -2.16 10.17 13.54
C ASN A 201 -0.80 9.45 13.47
N VAL A 202 0.27 10.18 13.19
CA VAL A 202 1.65 9.66 13.21
C VAL A 202 2.21 9.71 14.64
N LEU A 203 1.85 10.74 15.40
CA LEU A 203 2.16 10.88 16.83
C LEU A 203 1.45 9.82 17.69
N ALA A 204 0.24 9.39 17.32
CA ALA A 204 -0.47 8.30 18.00
C ALA A 204 0.26 6.94 17.95
N ASN A 205 1.24 6.77 17.04
CA ASN A 205 2.10 5.58 16.98
C ASN A 205 3.44 5.75 17.73
N ARG A 206 3.67 6.90 18.39
CA ARG A 206 4.85 7.13 19.26
C ARG A 206 4.56 6.93 20.74
N SER A 207 3.29 6.95 21.12
CA SER A 207 2.85 7.00 22.52
C SER A 207 1.69 6.03 22.76
N GLY A 208 1.91 4.73 22.54
CA GLY A 208 0.89 3.71 22.79
C GLY A 208 1.25 2.36 22.21
#